data_AF-A0A087USD2-F1
#
_entry.id   AF-A0A087USD2-F1
#
_cell.length_a   1.000
_cell.length_b   1.000
_cell.length_c   1.000
_cell.angle_alpha   90.00
_cell.angle_beta   90.00
_cell.angle_gamma   90.00
#
_symmetry.space_group_name_H-M   'P 1'
#
loop_
_entity.id
_entity.type
_entity.pdbx_description
1 polymer ?
#
loop_
_entity_poly.entity_id
_entity_poly.type
_entity_poly.pdbx_seq_one_letter_code
_entity_poly.pdbx_strand_id
1 'polypeptide(L)'
;MPLENLFPCAIITPLDCFWEGSKLLGPEFPVKIPILNSNVQWTNLNPQRLIEVMKNFANYVPTITLHTIESFMKRAGITTAYQKKPCLNPADDQCPPTSPNKKSSQPLDIGAELTGGCHGFAAKYMHWPEDVLVGGVTKNKTGYIVRAEALQTVIQLMAEKEMYDYWKEHIKVHNLDWTLDKAKKVLEAWQRKFTEAVLRE
;
A
#
# COMPACT_ATOMS: atom_id res chain seq x y z
N MET A 1 -2.29 3.62 19.16
CA MET A 1 -3.15 2.45 18.83
C MET A 1 -2.44 1.64 17.75
N PRO A 2 -2.22 0.31 17.83
CA PRO A 2 -1.35 -0.43 16.89
C PRO A 2 -1.71 -0.30 15.40
N LEU A 3 -2.97 0.06 15.10
CA LEU A 3 -3.47 0.33 13.75
C LEU A 3 -2.89 1.59 13.10
N GLU A 4 -2.43 2.58 13.88
CA GLU A 4 -1.81 3.78 13.33
C GLU A 4 -0.54 3.45 12.54
N ASN A 5 0.19 2.43 12.99
CA ASN A 5 1.40 1.93 12.33
C ASN A 5 1.10 1.08 11.09
N LEU A 6 -0.17 0.75 10.83
CA LEU A 6 -0.61 0.02 9.64
C LEU A 6 -1.12 0.97 8.56
N PHE A 7 -1.41 2.25 8.85
CA PHE A 7 -1.79 3.19 7.80
C PHE A 7 -0.60 3.42 6.86
N PRO A 8 -0.72 3.03 5.59
CA PRO A 8 0.41 3.06 4.69
C PRO A 8 0.62 4.46 4.12
N CYS A 9 1.82 4.70 3.59
CA CYS A 9 2.11 5.88 2.79
C CYS A 9 1.20 5.93 1.54
N ALA A 10 0.91 7.14 1.06
CA ALA A 10 0.24 7.31 -0.23
C ALA A 10 1.27 7.17 -1.37
N ILE A 11 1.23 6.03 -2.05
CA ILE A 11 2.07 5.74 -3.22
C ILE A 11 1.12 5.44 -4.38
N ILE A 12 1.25 6.19 -5.46
CA ILE A 12 0.50 5.96 -6.70
C ILE A 12 1.42 5.15 -7.62
N THR A 13 1.07 3.92 -7.94
CA THR A 13 1.97 3.01 -8.66
C THR A 13 1.21 1.96 -9.47
N PRO A 14 1.71 1.54 -10.65
CA PRO A 14 1.18 0.38 -11.36
C PRO A 14 1.35 -0.92 -10.57
N LEU A 15 2.26 -0.94 -9.58
CA LEU A 15 2.43 -2.09 -8.70
C LEU A 15 1.21 -2.37 -7.84
N ASP A 16 0.29 -1.41 -7.68
CA ASP A 16 -0.98 -1.63 -6.98
C ASP A 16 -1.90 -2.60 -7.72
N CYS A 17 -1.70 -2.89 -9.00
CA CYS A 17 -2.43 -3.96 -9.68
C CYS A 17 -2.00 -5.36 -9.21
N PHE A 18 -0.79 -5.49 -8.67
CA PHE A 18 -0.18 -6.77 -8.31
C PHE A 18 -0.03 -6.93 -6.79
N TRP A 19 0.24 -8.15 -6.34
CA TRP A 19 0.50 -8.41 -4.92
C TRP A 19 1.77 -7.67 -4.44
N GLU A 20 2.77 -7.50 -5.29
CA GLU A 20 4.04 -6.83 -4.98
C GLU A 20 3.86 -5.37 -4.53
N GLY A 21 2.76 -4.69 -4.91
CA GLY A 21 2.42 -3.37 -4.37
C GLY A 21 2.35 -3.35 -2.84
N SER A 22 2.00 -4.47 -2.20
CA SER A 22 2.00 -4.61 -0.74
C SER A 22 3.38 -4.49 -0.11
N LYS A 23 4.46 -4.80 -0.84
CA LYS A 23 5.85 -4.71 -0.34
C LYS A 23 6.32 -3.27 -0.20
N LEU A 24 5.71 -2.34 -0.93
CA LEU A 24 5.99 -0.92 -0.82
C LEU A 24 5.38 -0.30 0.44
N LEU A 25 4.39 -0.98 1.02
CA LEU A 25 3.66 -0.46 2.15
C LEU A 25 4.34 -0.90 3.45
N GLY A 26 4.66 0.08 4.30
CA GLY A 26 5.11 -0.19 5.66
C GLY A 26 4.03 -0.89 6.51
N PRO A 27 4.36 -1.44 7.68
CA PRO A 27 5.55 -1.07 8.44
C PRO A 27 6.79 -1.91 8.09
N GLU A 28 7.95 -1.28 8.19
CA GLU A 28 9.28 -1.91 8.04
C GLU A 28 9.42 -3.14 8.96
N PHE A 29 8.85 -3.08 10.16
CA PHE A 29 8.81 -4.18 11.11
C PHE A 29 7.40 -4.75 11.24
N PRO A 30 7.23 -6.09 11.20
CA PRO A 30 5.92 -6.70 11.36
C PRO A 30 5.24 -6.33 12.68
N VAL A 31 3.93 -6.05 12.62
CA VAL A 31 3.12 -5.78 13.81
C VAL A 31 2.68 -7.09 14.43
N LYS A 32 3.04 -7.31 15.69
CA LYS A 32 2.52 -8.44 16.47
C LYS A 32 1.12 -8.10 16.97
N ILE A 33 0.12 -8.80 16.46
CA ILE A 33 -1.25 -8.70 16.97
C ILE A 33 -1.46 -9.89 17.93
N PRO A 34 -1.61 -9.67 19.26
CA PRO A 34 -1.67 -10.74 20.24
C PRO A 34 -2.74 -11.81 19.94
N ILE A 35 -3.84 -11.40 19.34
CA ILE A 35 -4.98 -12.28 19.00
C ILE A 35 -4.66 -13.21 17.81
N LEU A 36 -3.82 -12.76 16.88
CA LEU A 36 -3.55 -13.48 15.63
C LEU A 36 -2.34 -14.41 15.71
N ASN A 37 -1.58 -14.40 16.81
CA ASN A 37 -0.32 -15.14 16.98
C ASN A 37 0.60 -15.11 15.74
N SER A 38 0.56 -14.01 14.99
CA SER A 38 1.29 -13.84 13.74
C SER A 38 1.78 -12.42 13.57
N ASN A 39 2.89 -12.32 12.84
CA ASN A 39 3.53 -11.09 12.42
C ASN A 39 2.78 -10.55 11.21
N VAL A 40 2.14 -9.39 11.35
CA VAL A 40 1.26 -8.81 10.32
C VAL A 40 1.99 -7.72 9.54
N GLN A 41 1.94 -7.81 8.22
CA GLN A 41 2.40 -6.83 7.23
C GLN A 41 1.42 -6.81 6.04
N TRP A 42 1.47 -5.79 5.17
CA TRP A 42 0.59 -5.75 4.00
C TRP A 42 0.75 -6.95 3.06
N THR A 43 1.94 -7.55 3.04
CA THR A 43 2.26 -8.76 2.28
C THR A 43 1.43 -9.97 2.69
N ASN A 44 0.97 -10.05 3.95
CA ASN A 44 0.16 -11.16 4.49
C ASN A 44 -1.17 -10.73 5.16
N LEU A 45 -1.48 -9.44 5.18
CA LEU A 45 -2.67 -8.89 5.80
C LEU A 45 -3.90 -9.07 4.89
N ASN A 46 -4.87 -9.83 5.38
CA ASN A 46 -6.23 -9.83 4.87
C ASN A 46 -7.15 -9.08 5.87
N PRO A 47 -7.56 -7.84 5.57
CA PRO A 47 -8.39 -7.04 6.48
C PRO A 47 -9.72 -7.71 6.85
N GLN A 48 -10.40 -8.37 5.90
CA GLN A 48 -11.67 -9.06 6.18
C GLN A 48 -11.46 -10.21 7.18
N ARG A 49 -10.42 -11.02 6.98
CA ARG A 49 -10.08 -12.12 7.91
C ARG A 49 -9.70 -11.58 9.29
N LEU A 50 -8.98 -10.45 9.36
CA LEU A 50 -8.63 -9.81 10.63
C LEU A 50 -9.90 -9.44 11.42
N ILE A 51 -10.90 -8.86 10.77
CA ILE A 51 -12.17 -8.50 11.42
C ILE A 51 -12.96 -9.74 11.86
N GLU A 52 -13.01 -10.79 11.04
CA GLU A 52 -13.65 -12.05 11.41
C GLU A 52 -13.02 -12.65 12.66
N VAL A 53 -11.68 -12.64 12.73
CA VAL A 53 -10.96 -13.05 13.93
C VAL A 53 -11.35 -12.17 15.11
N MET A 54 -11.30 -10.84 14.99
CA MET A 54 -11.67 -9.93 16.08
C MET A 54 -13.12 -10.13 16.59
N LYS A 55 -14.07 -10.47 15.70
CA LYS A 55 -15.45 -10.82 16.07
C LYS A 55 -15.54 -12.07 16.93
N ASN A 56 -14.72 -13.09 16.66
CA ASN A 56 -14.67 -14.31 17.46
C ASN A 56 -14.09 -14.08 18.85
N PHE A 57 -13.38 -12.97 19.05
CA PHE A 57 -12.87 -12.51 20.35
C PHE A 57 -13.69 -11.35 20.92
N ALA A 58 -15.00 -11.30 20.62
CA ALA A 58 -15.94 -10.23 21.02
C ALA A 58 -15.92 -9.86 22.51
N ASN A 59 -15.44 -10.75 23.39
CA ASN A 59 -15.27 -10.47 24.82
C ASN A 59 -14.19 -9.39 25.12
N TYR A 60 -13.31 -9.09 24.16
CA TYR A 60 -12.18 -8.18 24.34
C TYR A 60 -12.27 -6.89 23.52
N VAL A 61 -13.23 -6.79 22.59
CA VAL A 61 -13.42 -5.61 21.73
C VAL A 61 -14.87 -5.16 21.80
N PRO A 62 -15.17 -3.91 22.21
CA PRO A 62 -16.52 -3.40 22.23
C PRO A 62 -17.19 -3.53 20.85
N THR A 63 -18.40 -4.06 20.81
CA THR A 63 -19.15 -4.33 19.57
C THR A 63 -19.35 -3.08 18.71
N ILE A 64 -19.50 -1.92 19.35
CA ILE A 64 -19.62 -0.60 18.69
C ILE A 64 -18.36 -0.26 17.89
N THR A 65 -17.17 -0.58 18.42
CA THR A 65 -15.89 -0.33 17.75
C THR A 65 -15.75 -1.22 16.53
N LEU A 66 -16.13 -2.49 16.62
CA LEU A 66 -16.10 -3.43 15.48
C LEU A 66 -17.01 -2.96 14.35
N HIS A 67 -18.26 -2.60 14.65
CA HIS A 67 -19.20 -2.08 13.64
C HIS A 67 -18.67 -0.81 12.95
N THR A 68 -18.01 0.07 13.70
CA THR A 68 -17.41 1.29 13.16
C THR A 68 -16.29 0.98 12.17
N ILE A 69 -15.40 0.04 12.51
CA ILE A 69 -14.30 -0.39 11.63
C ILE A 69 -14.85 -1.06 10.37
N GLU A 70 -15.84 -1.94 10.49
CA GLU A 70 -16.49 -2.59 9.34
C GLU A 70 -17.15 -1.58 8.41
N SER A 71 -17.89 -0.64 8.97
CA SER A 71 -18.53 0.43 8.22
C SER A 71 -17.51 1.30 7.50
N PHE A 72 -16.39 1.62 8.15
CA PHE A 72 -15.28 2.32 7.53
C PHE A 72 -14.69 1.51 6.37
N MET A 73 -14.34 0.24 6.58
CA MET A 73 -13.79 -0.64 5.54
C MET A 73 -14.72 -0.75 4.33
N LYS A 74 -16.03 -0.94 4.56
CA LYS A 74 -17.05 -1.03 3.50
C LYS A 74 -17.17 0.28 2.70
N ARG A 75 -17.09 1.43 3.38
CA ARG A 75 -17.10 2.75 2.72
C ARG A 75 -15.83 3.01 1.92
N ALA A 76 -14.67 2.59 2.44
CA ALA A 76 -13.38 2.71 1.77
C ALA A 76 -13.12 1.66 0.67
N GLY A 77 -13.96 0.62 0.57
CA GLY A 77 -13.75 -0.47 -0.37
C GLY A 77 -12.58 -1.38 0.01
N ILE A 78 -12.24 -1.44 1.30
CA ILE A 78 -11.19 -2.31 1.82
C ILE A 78 -11.76 -3.72 1.91
N THR A 79 -11.18 -4.64 1.13
CA THR A 79 -11.59 -6.05 1.05
C THR A 79 -10.44 -6.95 1.52
N THR A 80 -9.85 -7.74 0.63
CA THR A 80 -8.69 -8.60 0.91
C THR A 80 -7.36 -7.90 0.73
N ALA A 81 -7.36 -6.57 0.53
CA ALA A 81 -6.20 -5.77 0.16
C ALA A 81 -5.44 -6.40 -1.02
N TYR A 82 -4.18 -6.80 -0.83
CA TYR A 82 -3.33 -7.37 -1.88
C TYR A 82 -3.42 -8.89 -2.01
N GLN A 83 -4.11 -9.57 -1.08
CA GLN A 83 -4.03 -11.04 -0.95
C GLN A 83 -4.67 -11.83 -2.10
N LYS A 84 -5.52 -11.20 -2.91
CA LYS A 84 -6.17 -11.79 -4.09
C LYS A 84 -5.68 -11.20 -5.42
N LYS A 85 -4.68 -10.32 -5.39
CA LYS A 85 -4.07 -9.76 -6.61
C LYS A 85 -3.14 -10.79 -7.25
N PRO A 86 -2.96 -10.78 -8.58
CA PRO A 86 -1.95 -11.60 -9.23
C PRO A 86 -0.55 -11.21 -8.74
N CYS A 87 0.35 -12.18 -8.64
CA CYS A 87 1.76 -11.93 -8.35
C CYS A 87 2.53 -11.73 -9.66
N LEU A 88 3.41 -10.73 -9.72
CA LEU A 88 4.37 -10.61 -10.81
C LEU A 88 5.33 -11.79 -10.83
N ASN A 89 5.74 -12.27 -9.65
CA ASN A 89 6.51 -13.49 -9.48
C ASN A 89 5.74 -14.54 -8.66
N PRO A 90 5.03 -15.50 -9.31
CA PRO A 90 4.33 -16.57 -8.61
C PRO A 90 5.24 -17.49 -7.77
N ALA A 91 6.52 -17.60 -8.16
CA ALA A 91 7.52 -18.42 -7.46
C ALA A 91 8.05 -17.76 -6.18
N ASP A 92 7.71 -16.50 -5.91
CA ASP A 92 8.02 -15.86 -4.63
C ASP A 92 7.35 -16.62 -3.47
N ASP A 93 8.12 -17.06 -2.48
CA ASP A 93 7.63 -17.81 -1.32
C ASP A 93 6.56 -17.05 -0.53
N GLN A 94 6.60 -15.71 -0.53
CA GLN A 94 5.64 -14.85 0.14
C GLN A 94 4.39 -14.56 -0.71
N CYS A 95 4.41 -14.85 -2.03
CA CYS A 95 3.22 -14.69 -2.86
C CYS A 95 2.08 -15.60 -2.32
N PRO A 96 0.89 -15.05 -2.01
CA PRO A 96 -0.12 -15.74 -1.24
C PRO A 96 -0.78 -16.88 -2.04
N PRO A 97 -1.20 -17.96 -1.37
CA PRO A 97 -1.89 -19.07 -2.02
C PRO A 97 -3.24 -18.69 -2.62
N THR A 98 -3.81 -17.55 -2.20
CA THR A 98 -5.06 -16.98 -2.71
C THR A 98 -4.87 -16.14 -3.99
N SER A 99 -3.63 -15.93 -4.44
CA SER A 99 -3.35 -15.23 -5.70
C SER A 99 -3.79 -16.10 -6.90
N PRO A 100 -4.47 -15.53 -7.91
CA PRO A 100 -5.04 -16.28 -9.03
C PRO A 100 -4.00 -17.04 -9.86
N ASN A 101 -2.76 -16.54 -9.91
CA ASN A 101 -1.69 -17.13 -10.71
C ASN A 101 -0.64 -17.91 -9.88
N LYS A 102 -0.83 -18.10 -8.56
CA LYS A 102 0.15 -18.79 -7.70
C LYS A 102 0.55 -20.19 -8.20
N LYS A 103 -0.42 -20.93 -8.76
CA LYS A 103 -0.23 -22.29 -9.30
C LYS A 103 -0.22 -22.33 -10.83
N SER A 104 -0.24 -21.16 -11.48
CA SER A 104 -0.25 -21.07 -12.93
C SER A 104 1.18 -21.13 -13.47
N SER A 105 1.38 -21.87 -14.55
CA SER A 105 2.61 -21.80 -15.35
C SER A 105 2.49 -20.81 -16.52
N GLN A 106 1.31 -20.23 -16.73
CA GLN A 106 1.08 -19.25 -17.79
C GLN A 106 1.60 -17.88 -17.36
N PRO A 107 2.31 -17.15 -18.25
CA PRO A 107 2.75 -15.80 -17.97
C PRO A 107 1.53 -14.88 -17.76
N LEU A 108 1.67 -13.93 -16.84
CA LEU A 108 0.66 -12.92 -16.58
C LEU A 108 0.63 -11.90 -17.72
N ASP A 109 -0.56 -11.57 -18.23
CA ASP A 109 -0.73 -10.47 -19.17
C ASP A 109 -0.74 -9.13 -18.42
N ILE A 110 0.45 -8.53 -18.26
CA ILE A 110 0.65 -7.27 -17.55
C ILE A 110 -0.18 -6.14 -18.19
N GLY A 111 -0.31 -6.12 -19.52
CA GLY A 111 -1.07 -5.10 -20.22
C GLY A 111 -2.56 -5.19 -19.89
N ALA A 112 -3.11 -6.40 -19.87
CA ALA A 112 -4.48 -6.63 -19.44
C ALA A 112 -4.73 -6.20 -17.99
N GLU A 113 -3.82 -6.52 -17.07
CA GLU A 113 -3.94 -6.16 -15.65
C GLU A 113 -3.85 -4.64 -15.39
N LEU A 114 -3.05 -3.91 -16.18
CA LEU A 114 -2.93 -2.45 -16.07
C LEU A 114 -4.06 -1.67 -16.79
N THR A 115 -4.84 -2.35 -17.63
CA THR A 115 -5.91 -1.71 -18.43
C THR A 115 -6.99 -1.13 -17.51
N GLY A 116 -7.28 0.16 -17.64
CA GLY A 116 -8.27 0.84 -16.79
C GLY A 116 -7.72 1.33 -15.44
N GLY A 117 -6.42 1.15 -15.20
CA GLY A 117 -5.73 1.62 -14.00
C GLY A 117 -5.71 0.60 -12.87
N CYS A 118 -5.15 1.02 -11.73
CA CYS A 118 -4.94 0.14 -10.58
C CYS A 118 -5.72 0.62 -9.36
N HIS A 119 -6.04 -0.33 -8.46
CA HIS A 119 -6.68 -0.03 -7.19
C HIS A 119 -5.76 -0.41 -6.03
N GLY A 120 -5.48 0.52 -5.13
CA GLY A 120 -4.81 0.25 -3.86
C GLY A 120 -5.68 -0.56 -2.90
N PHE A 121 -5.24 -0.69 -1.63
CA PHE A 121 -5.97 -1.46 -0.61
C PHE A 121 -7.37 -0.90 -0.29
N ALA A 122 -7.58 0.41 -0.46
CA ALA A 122 -8.87 1.10 -0.28
C ALA A 122 -9.47 1.48 -1.63
N ALA A 123 -9.98 0.47 -2.36
CA ALA A 123 -10.30 0.57 -3.79
C ALA A 123 -11.28 1.69 -4.20
N LYS A 124 -12.10 2.22 -3.27
CA LYS A 124 -13.02 3.33 -3.56
C LYS A 124 -12.38 4.72 -3.47
N TYR A 125 -11.24 4.85 -2.78
CA TYR A 125 -10.52 6.11 -2.62
C TYR A 125 -9.16 6.11 -3.32
N MET A 126 -8.58 4.92 -3.53
CA MET A 126 -7.26 4.73 -4.14
C MET A 126 -7.43 4.03 -5.50
N HIS A 127 -8.19 4.66 -6.40
CA HIS A 127 -8.21 4.27 -7.81
C HIS A 127 -7.25 5.20 -8.56
N TRP A 128 -6.26 4.59 -9.20
CA TRP A 128 -5.23 5.26 -9.97
C TRP A 128 -5.52 5.07 -11.45
N PRO A 129 -5.94 6.14 -12.16
CA PRO A 129 -6.21 6.08 -13.59
C PRO A 129 -5.00 5.62 -14.40
N GLU A 130 -5.25 4.94 -15.51
CA GLU A 130 -4.23 4.37 -16.41
C GLU A 130 -3.21 5.42 -16.88
N ASP A 131 -3.67 6.63 -17.20
CA ASP A 131 -2.86 7.75 -17.70
C ASP A 131 -1.90 8.35 -16.66
N VAL A 132 -2.17 8.14 -15.37
CA VAL A 132 -1.27 8.53 -14.28
C VAL A 132 -0.16 7.49 -14.06
N LEU A 133 -0.39 6.26 -14.50
CA LEU A 133 0.47 5.10 -14.24
C LEU A 133 1.32 4.68 -15.45
N VAL A 134 0.77 4.81 -16.66
CA VAL A 134 1.34 4.22 -17.87
C VAL A 134 1.32 5.24 -19.02
N GLY A 135 2.49 5.49 -19.61
CA GLY A 135 2.68 6.41 -20.72
C GLY A 135 2.94 5.70 -22.06
N GLY A 136 2.60 6.35 -23.17
CA GLY A 136 2.84 5.83 -24.54
C GLY A 136 2.07 4.54 -24.85
N VAL A 137 0.83 4.45 -24.37
CA VAL A 137 0.02 3.23 -24.45
C VAL A 137 -0.49 2.97 -25.87
N THR A 138 -0.36 1.73 -26.34
CA THR A 138 -1.05 1.20 -27.53
C THR A 138 -2.03 0.12 -27.08
N LYS A 139 -3.28 0.18 -27.57
CA LYS A 139 -4.35 -0.75 -27.22
C LYS A 139 -4.78 -1.59 -28.41
N ASN A 140 -5.27 -2.81 -28.16
CA ASN A 140 -5.94 -3.62 -29.17
C ASN A 140 -7.38 -3.13 -29.41
N LYS A 141 -8.08 -3.76 -30.36
CA LYS A 141 -9.48 -3.42 -30.71
C LYS A 141 -10.47 -3.62 -29.56
N THR A 142 -10.14 -4.47 -28.58
CA THR A 142 -10.97 -4.72 -27.39
C THR A 142 -10.66 -3.76 -26.24
N GLY A 143 -9.69 -2.85 -26.39
CA GLY A 143 -9.38 -1.81 -25.42
C GLY A 143 -8.32 -2.19 -24.39
N TYR A 144 -7.68 -3.35 -24.50
CA TYR A 144 -6.59 -3.76 -23.60
C TYR A 144 -5.25 -3.24 -24.08
N ILE A 145 -4.40 -2.85 -23.12
CA ILE A 145 -3.02 -2.43 -23.38
C ILE A 145 -2.24 -3.60 -23.96
N VAL A 146 -1.60 -3.37 -25.11
CA VAL A 146 -0.66 -4.33 -25.73
C VAL A 146 0.78 -3.85 -25.70
N ARG A 147 0.99 -2.53 -25.55
CA ARG A 147 2.31 -1.91 -25.43
C ARG A 147 2.20 -0.63 -24.62
N ALA A 148 3.27 -0.32 -23.88
CA ALA A 148 3.48 0.94 -23.21
C ALA A 148 4.94 1.36 -23.37
N GLU A 149 5.23 2.65 -23.24
CA GLU A 149 6.58 3.21 -23.36
C GLU A 149 7.14 3.68 -22.01
N ALA A 150 6.27 3.97 -21.05
CA ALA A 150 6.68 4.43 -19.73
C ALA A 150 5.77 3.87 -18.63
N LEU A 151 6.36 3.69 -17.45
CA LEU A 151 5.65 3.42 -16.19
C LEU A 151 6.01 4.52 -15.20
N GLN A 152 5.03 4.97 -14.42
CA GLN A 152 5.20 6.05 -13.46
C GLN A 152 4.77 5.59 -12.07
N THR A 153 5.63 5.84 -11.08
CA THR A 153 5.28 5.73 -9.65
C THR A 153 5.51 7.08 -9.00
N VAL A 154 4.52 7.56 -8.23
CA VAL A 154 4.57 8.83 -7.50
C VAL A 154 4.53 8.54 -6.01
N ILE A 155 5.58 8.94 -5.31
CA ILE A 155 5.68 8.86 -3.84
C ILE A 155 5.26 10.22 -3.28
N GLN A 156 4.13 10.28 -2.58
CA GLN A 156 3.65 11.52 -2.01
C GLN A 156 4.32 11.77 -0.64
N LEU A 157 5.00 12.90 -0.53
CA LEU A 157 5.58 13.39 0.72
C LEU A 157 4.71 14.51 1.30
N MET A 158 4.77 14.68 2.61
CA MET A 158 4.21 15.85 3.29
C MET A 158 4.90 17.13 2.80
N ALA A 159 4.15 18.24 2.77
CA ALA A 159 4.75 19.55 2.61
C ALA A 159 5.56 19.94 3.86
N GLU A 160 6.50 20.88 3.73
CA GLU A 160 7.38 21.33 4.83
C GLU A 160 6.60 21.71 6.10
N LYS A 161 5.48 22.44 5.93
CA LYS A 161 4.60 22.85 7.03
C LYS A 161 3.89 21.66 7.68
N GLU A 162 3.36 20.75 6.87
CA GLU A 162 2.65 19.57 7.37
C GLU A 162 3.62 18.66 8.13
N MET A 163 4.84 18.48 7.62
CA MET A 163 5.89 17.74 8.31
C MET A 163 6.26 18.40 9.64
N TYR A 164 6.40 19.73 9.67
CA TYR A 164 6.64 20.45 10.91
C TYR A 164 5.50 20.22 11.92
N ASP A 165 4.25 20.46 11.50
CA ASP A 165 3.06 20.36 12.35
C ASP A 165 2.81 18.93 12.85
N TYR A 166 3.12 17.91 12.04
CA TYR A 166 3.00 16.50 12.43
C TYR A 166 3.99 16.12 13.54
N TRP A 167 5.22 16.62 13.47
CA TRP A 167 6.29 16.22 14.40
C TRP A 167 6.44 17.11 15.63
N LYS A 168 5.95 18.36 15.64
CA LYS A 168 6.30 19.37 16.66
C LYS A 168 6.06 18.97 18.13
N GLU A 169 5.05 18.16 18.41
CA GLU A 169 4.75 17.66 19.78
C GLU A 169 5.25 16.22 20.01
N HIS A 170 5.97 15.63 19.05
CA HIS A 170 6.37 14.23 19.10
C HIS A 170 7.66 14.04 19.91
N ILE A 171 7.72 12.99 20.72
CA ILE A 171 8.91 12.57 21.47
C ILE A 171 10.15 12.27 20.60
N LYS A 172 10.06 12.26 19.27
CA LYS A 172 11.25 12.08 18.42
C LYS A 172 12.01 13.39 18.23
N VAL A 173 11.33 14.52 18.41
CA VAL A 173 11.90 15.85 18.23
C VAL A 173 11.92 16.68 19.51
N HIS A 174 11.44 16.16 20.64
CA HIS A 174 11.38 16.89 21.92
C HIS A 174 12.73 17.47 22.40
N ASN A 175 13.85 16.80 22.10
CA ASN A 175 15.21 17.27 22.43
C ASN A 175 15.87 18.03 21.27
N LEU A 176 15.14 18.29 20.20
CA LEU A 176 15.58 19.07 19.07
C LEU A 176 14.80 20.38 19.08
N ASP A 177 15.45 21.52 18.82
CA ASP A 177 14.71 22.75 18.53
C ASP A 177 14.01 22.59 17.18
N TRP A 178 12.89 21.89 17.13
CA TRP A 178 12.21 21.52 15.89
C TRP A 178 11.62 22.77 15.26
N THR A 179 12.04 23.07 14.04
CA THR A 179 11.61 24.25 13.29
C THR A 179 11.18 23.85 11.89
N LEU A 180 10.46 24.75 11.21
CA LEU A 180 10.07 24.58 9.82
C LEU A 180 11.30 24.37 8.90
N ASP A 181 12.40 25.08 9.15
CA ASP A 181 13.66 24.92 8.41
C ASP A 181 14.27 23.51 8.59
N LYS A 182 14.22 22.95 9.81
CA LYS A 182 14.67 21.57 10.05
C LYS A 182 13.79 20.56 9.33
N ALA A 183 12.46 20.75 9.32
CA ALA A 183 11.54 19.90 8.58
C ALA A 183 11.87 19.89 7.07
N LYS A 184 12.06 21.08 6.49
CA LYS A 184 12.50 21.24 5.10
C LYS A 184 13.80 20.50 4.81
N LYS A 185 14.83 20.69 5.63
CA LYS A 185 16.14 20.03 5.44
C LYS A 185 16.04 18.51 5.45
N VAL A 186 15.16 17.94 6.28
CA VAL A 186 14.91 16.49 6.28
C VAL A 186 14.30 16.04 4.96
N LEU A 187 13.28 16.74 4.44
CA LEU A 187 12.67 16.43 3.16
C LEU A 187 13.68 16.51 2.01
N GLU A 188 14.47 17.58 1.94
CA GLU A 188 15.50 17.75 0.90
C GLU A 188 16.59 16.68 0.98
N ALA A 189 17.02 16.32 2.19
CA ALA A 189 17.98 15.24 2.39
C ALA A 189 17.42 13.89 1.94
N TRP A 190 16.16 13.59 2.26
CA TRP A 190 15.48 12.37 1.82
C TRP A 190 15.34 12.34 0.29
N GLN A 191 14.87 13.41 -0.34
CA GLN A 191 14.70 13.49 -1.80
C GLN A 191 16.02 13.29 -2.54
N ARG A 192 17.10 13.90 -2.06
CA ARG A 192 18.45 13.70 -2.61
C ARG A 192 18.89 12.24 -2.49
N LYS A 193 18.73 11.64 -1.31
CA LYS A 193 19.11 10.23 -1.08
C LYS A 193 18.25 9.25 -1.86
N PHE A 194 16.96 9.52 -2.02
CA PHE A 194 16.07 8.75 -2.87
C PHE A 194 16.52 8.79 -4.34
N THR A 195 16.84 9.99 -4.85
CA THR A 195 17.36 10.16 -6.21
C THR A 195 18.67 9.38 -6.41
N GLU A 196 19.60 9.47 -5.44
CA GLU A 196 20.84 8.70 -5.46
C GLU A 196 20.59 7.19 -5.48
N ALA A 197 19.61 6.69 -4.73
CA ALA A 197 19.29 5.26 -4.67
C ALA A 197 18.68 4.75 -5.98
N VAL A 198 17.73 5.50 -6.56
CA VAL A 198 17.07 5.13 -7.83
C VAL A 198 18.06 5.12 -9.00
N LEU A 199 19.05 6.02 -9.01
CA LEU A 199 20.05 6.09 -10.09
C LEU A 199 21.19 5.06 -9.97
N ARG A 200 21.30 4.35 -8.84
CA ARG A 200 22.36 3.36 -8.61
C ARG A 200 22.00 1.94 -9.02
N GLU A 201 20.72 1.66 -9.21
CA GLU A 201 20.19 0.40 -9.76
C GLU A 201 20.22 0.45 -11.30
#